data_AF-A0A2D8QXU9-F1
#
_entry.id   AF-A0A2D8QXU9-F1
#
_cell.length_a   1.000
_cell.length_b   1.000
_cell.length_c   1.000
_cell.angle_alpha   90.00
_cell.angle_beta   90.00
_cell.angle_gamma   90.00
#
_symmetry.space_group_name_H-M   'P 1'
#
loop_
_entity.id
_entity.type
_entity.pdbx_description
1 polymer ?
#
loop_
_entity_poly.entity_id
_entity_poly.type
_entity_poly.pdbx_seq_one_letter_code
_entity_poly.pdbx_strand_id
1 'polypeptide(L)'
;MRIQAIEIKSHEGKGLSMPVSTIDQKASSVDPYRRLSASQVIAYNNCPRYWYYGWERRLKTPLPPQIIRGNAAEACICRVMRDSPSLHLAEDEDAMSTPLNEDGAPEWDDPSNWPGPRIEPVENTLRPSDMDSLRTWAHARARVHFQRCWDEACDDWAANPNRKGTVEDADPDQCLSMVLRGIDLHLQEVEECLNSEDLDVDAWRSGKSRPAWPAPDGFPRDWSSPSHAAYDIGSDMHVVEAWEIARPWFVDPDAASFTQTSTHPGGWFQGEYDLVYRWDGATRIIDIKASVGRGDRSHGYLDQLRMYGWLWWATHERKETVTGLAIWYLGAGDP
;
A
#
# COMPACT_ATOMS: atom_id res chain seq x y z
N MET A 1 -41.98 12.86 21.06
CA MET A 1 -40.58 13.10 20.62
C MET A 1 -40.02 11.75 20.20
N ARG A 2 -39.99 11.47 18.89
CA ARG A 2 -39.57 10.16 18.35
C ARG A 2 -38.06 10.13 18.26
N ILE A 3 -37.42 9.27 19.05
CA ILE A 3 -36.00 8.95 18.92
C ILE A 3 -35.89 7.94 17.79
N GLN A 4 -35.40 8.36 16.62
CA GLN A 4 -34.96 7.45 15.57
C GLN A 4 -33.60 6.87 16.00
N ALA A 5 -33.61 5.62 16.44
CA ALA A 5 -32.39 4.82 16.52
C ALA A 5 -32.00 4.42 15.09
N ILE A 6 -30.81 4.85 14.67
CA ILE A 6 -30.18 4.35 13.44
C ILE A 6 -29.60 2.98 13.81
N GLU A 7 -30.23 1.91 13.34
CA GLU A 7 -29.69 0.56 13.38
C GLU A 7 -28.47 0.49 12.46
N ILE A 8 -27.28 0.49 13.05
CA ILE A 8 -26.06 0.08 12.35
C ILE A 8 -26.08 -1.45 12.38
N LYS A 9 -26.35 -2.07 11.22
CA LYS A 9 -26.27 -3.52 11.04
C LYS A 9 -24.84 -3.96 11.35
N SER A 10 -24.62 -4.53 12.53
CA SER A 10 -23.40 -5.28 12.83
C SER A 10 -23.33 -6.49 11.89
N HIS A 11 -22.35 -6.50 10.99
CA HIS A 11 -21.98 -7.74 10.32
C HIS A 11 -21.21 -8.58 11.33
N GLU A 12 -21.90 -9.55 11.93
CA GLU A 12 -21.27 -10.66 12.64
C GLU A 12 -20.47 -11.49 11.63
N GLY A 13 -19.15 -11.47 11.78
CA GLY A 13 -18.24 -12.32 11.03
C GLY A 13 -16.81 -12.06 11.49
N LYS A 14 -16.19 -13.05 12.15
CA LYS A 14 -14.76 -13.02 12.49
C LYS A 14 -13.95 -12.87 11.20
N GLY A 15 -13.50 -11.67 10.90
CA GLY A 15 -12.55 -11.36 9.84
C GLY A 15 -11.61 -10.27 10.33
N LEU A 16 -10.31 -10.41 10.03
CA LEU A 16 -9.32 -9.36 10.27
C LEU A 16 -9.82 -8.03 9.71
N SER A 17 -9.59 -6.98 10.48
CA SER A 17 -10.22 -5.70 10.26
C SER A 17 -9.59 -4.90 9.09
N MET A 18 -10.39 -3.96 8.61
CA MET A 18 -10.26 -3.17 7.38
C MET A 18 -9.03 -2.24 7.27
N PRO A 19 -8.06 -2.44 6.37
CA PRO A 19 -7.04 -1.41 6.15
C PRO A 19 -7.61 -0.10 5.56
N VAL A 20 -8.80 -0.17 4.94
CA VAL A 20 -9.54 0.97 4.37
C VAL A 20 -10.88 1.13 5.07
N SER A 21 -11.11 2.23 5.75
CA SER A 21 -12.43 2.55 6.32
C SER A 21 -13.01 3.81 5.67
N THR A 22 -13.91 3.65 4.72
CA THR A 22 -14.63 4.79 4.13
C THR A 22 -15.99 4.99 4.80
N ILE A 23 -16.41 6.24 4.93
CA ILE A 23 -17.76 6.59 5.37
C ILE A 23 -18.61 6.97 4.16
N ASP A 24 -19.92 6.73 4.24
CA ASP A 24 -20.86 7.24 3.26
C ASP A 24 -20.78 8.77 3.21
N GLN A 25 -20.19 9.29 2.12
CA GLN A 25 -19.97 10.71 1.94
C GLN A 25 -21.29 11.48 1.83
N LYS A 26 -22.35 10.88 1.30
CA LYS A 26 -23.67 11.51 1.17
C LYS A 26 -24.37 11.63 2.53
N ALA A 27 -24.06 10.72 3.46
CA ALA A 27 -24.56 10.75 4.83
C ALA A 27 -23.68 11.58 5.79
N SER A 28 -22.44 11.87 5.42
CA SER A 28 -21.49 12.65 6.22
C SER A 28 -21.81 14.15 6.18
N SER A 29 -21.83 14.80 7.36
CA SER A 29 -21.89 16.26 7.45
C SER A 29 -20.53 16.94 7.23
N VAL A 30 -19.45 16.17 7.08
CA VAL A 30 -18.08 16.67 6.89
C VAL A 30 -17.67 16.51 5.42
N ASP A 31 -17.28 17.63 4.82
CA ASP A 31 -16.70 17.72 3.47
C ASP A 31 -15.40 16.89 3.40
N PRO A 32 -15.31 15.88 2.50
CA PRO A 32 -14.11 15.05 2.34
C PRO A 32 -12.82 15.84 2.11
N TYR A 33 -12.89 16.99 1.42
CA TYR A 33 -11.73 17.84 1.12
C TYR A 33 -11.33 18.78 2.27
N ARG A 34 -12.01 18.66 3.42
CA ARG A 34 -11.75 19.44 4.65
C ARG A 34 -11.41 18.57 5.86
N ARG A 35 -11.28 17.26 5.69
CA ARG A 35 -10.87 16.37 6.78
C ARG A 35 -9.43 16.69 7.20
N LEU A 36 -9.17 16.57 8.49
CA LEU A 36 -7.81 16.64 9.03
C LEU A 36 -7.02 15.41 8.59
N SER A 37 -5.70 15.57 8.52
CA SER A 37 -4.76 14.49 8.26
C SER A 37 -3.52 14.67 9.14
N ALA A 38 -2.69 13.63 9.22
CA ALA A 38 -1.44 13.70 9.99
C ALA A 38 -0.59 14.91 9.59
N SER A 39 -0.40 15.14 8.29
CA SER A 39 0.33 16.30 7.75
C SER A 39 -0.26 17.64 8.18
N GLN A 40 -1.59 17.74 8.32
CA GLN A 40 -2.25 18.96 8.81
C GLN A 40 -2.00 19.19 10.29
N VAL A 41 -2.10 18.15 11.11
CA VAL A 41 -1.85 18.24 12.56
C VAL A 41 -0.39 18.60 12.82
N ILE A 42 0.55 17.95 12.14
CA ILE A 42 1.99 18.27 12.23
C ILE A 42 2.25 19.71 11.79
N ALA A 43 1.68 20.15 10.66
CA ALA A 43 1.83 21.53 10.19
C ALA A 43 1.27 22.55 11.20
N TYR A 44 0.12 22.25 11.82
CA TYR A 44 -0.49 23.11 12.84
C TYR A 44 0.39 23.19 14.09
N ASN A 45 0.87 22.06 14.60
CA ASN A 45 1.72 22.02 15.79
C ASN A 45 3.07 22.72 15.57
N ASN A 46 3.67 22.56 14.39
CA ASN A 46 4.94 23.20 14.07
C ASN A 46 4.78 24.70 13.80
N CYS A 47 3.74 25.09 13.05
CA CYS A 47 3.47 26.49 12.73
C CYS A 47 2.00 26.71 12.37
N PRO A 48 1.14 27.14 13.32
CA PRO A 48 -0.28 27.39 13.07
C PRO A 48 -0.53 28.40 11.94
N ARG A 49 0.37 29.37 11.78
CA ARG A 49 0.30 30.36 10.70
C ARG A 49 0.57 29.75 9.33
N TYR A 50 1.51 28.83 9.23
CA TYR A 50 1.77 28.06 8.01
C TYR A 50 0.56 27.19 7.66
N TRP A 51 0.02 26.46 8.65
CA TRP A 51 -1.19 25.67 8.46
C TRP A 51 -2.37 26.52 7.98
N TYR A 52 -2.61 27.68 8.61
CA TYR A 52 -3.68 28.60 8.22
C TYR A 52 -3.54 29.08 6.77
N TYR A 53 -2.33 29.49 6.36
CA TYR A 53 -2.15 29.91 4.97
C TYR A 53 -2.28 28.75 3.98
N GLY A 54 -1.73 27.58 4.29
CA GLY A 54 -1.70 26.43 3.37
C GLY A 54 -3.01 25.66 3.21
N TRP A 55 -3.80 25.53 4.28
CA TRP A 55 -5.04 24.73 4.30
C TRP A 55 -6.30 25.59 4.36
N GLU A 56 -6.34 26.62 5.21
CA GLU A 56 -7.52 27.49 5.32
C GLU A 56 -7.57 28.51 4.18
N ARG A 57 -6.45 29.20 3.89
CA ARG A 57 -6.36 30.19 2.80
C ARG A 57 -5.94 29.61 1.45
N ARG A 58 -5.58 28.33 1.40
CA ARG A 58 -5.17 27.60 0.18
C ARG A 58 -4.00 28.26 -0.57
N LEU A 59 -3.14 29.00 0.15
CA LEU A 59 -1.88 29.53 -0.36
C LEU A 59 -0.83 28.41 -0.33
N LYS A 60 -0.79 27.63 -1.41
CA LYS A 60 0.14 26.50 -1.53
C LYS A 60 1.57 27.00 -1.76
N THR A 61 2.53 26.35 -1.10
CA THR A 61 3.95 26.61 -1.30
C THR A 61 4.46 25.97 -2.58
N PRO A 62 5.58 26.44 -3.13
CA PRO A 62 6.22 25.79 -4.28
C PRO A 62 6.46 24.30 -4.05
N LEU A 63 6.15 23.47 -5.05
CA LEU A 63 6.35 22.03 -5.03
C LEU A 63 7.64 21.68 -5.78
N PRO A 64 8.70 21.22 -5.09
CA PRO A 64 9.96 20.98 -5.74
C PRO A 64 10.02 19.56 -6.35
N PRO A 65 10.89 19.32 -7.35
CA PRO A 65 10.92 18.08 -8.14
C PRO A 65 11.30 16.83 -7.35
N GLN A 66 11.86 16.97 -6.15
CA GLN A 66 12.18 15.81 -5.28
C GLN A 66 10.94 15.00 -4.87
N ILE A 67 9.73 15.55 -5.02
CA ILE A 67 8.47 14.81 -4.80
C ILE A 67 8.25 13.73 -5.86
N ILE A 68 8.76 13.90 -7.08
CA ILE A 68 8.69 12.91 -8.16
C ILE A 68 9.23 11.56 -7.67
N ARG A 69 10.39 11.57 -6.99
CA ARG A 69 11.00 10.36 -6.44
C ARG A 69 10.11 9.64 -5.42
N GLY A 70 9.39 10.39 -4.59
CA GLY A 70 8.49 9.81 -3.60
C GLY A 70 7.36 9.04 -4.27
N ASN A 71 6.63 9.73 -5.15
CA ASN A 71 5.47 9.16 -5.84
C ASN A 71 5.88 7.99 -6.75
N ALA A 72 6.94 8.16 -7.54
CA ALA A 72 7.42 7.11 -8.44
C ALA A 72 7.91 5.87 -7.67
N ALA A 73 8.63 6.05 -6.56
CA ALA A 73 9.15 4.93 -5.79
C ALA A 73 8.02 4.13 -5.12
N GLU A 74 7.05 4.80 -4.50
CA GLU A 74 5.91 4.16 -3.86
C GLU A 74 5.07 3.37 -4.87
N ALA A 75 4.68 4.01 -5.99
CA ALA A 75 3.92 3.37 -7.05
C ALA A 75 4.65 2.14 -7.63
N CYS A 76 5.96 2.26 -7.88
CA CYS A 76 6.75 1.17 -8.44
C CYS A 76 6.88 -0.01 -7.45
N ILE A 77 7.12 0.27 -6.17
CA ILE A 77 7.15 -0.78 -5.13
C ILE A 77 5.81 -1.52 -5.05
N CYS A 78 4.70 -0.79 -5.02
CA CYS A 78 3.36 -1.39 -4.99
C CYS A 78 3.08 -2.24 -6.23
N ARG A 79 3.48 -1.81 -7.44
CA ARG A 79 3.33 -2.61 -8.68
C ARG A 79 4.15 -3.90 -8.64
N VAL A 80 5.38 -3.86 -8.12
CA VAL A 80 6.18 -5.08 -7.94
C VAL A 80 5.54 -6.02 -6.92
N MET A 81 5.11 -5.51 -5.77
CA MET A 81 4.43 -6.30 -4.74
C MET A 81 3.11 -6.91 -5.23
N ARG A 82 2.40 -6.23 -6.15
CA ARG A 82 1.18 -6.75 -6.79
C ARG A 82 1.46 -7.98 -7.66
N ASP A 83 2.62 -8.04 -8.31
CA ASP A 83 2.98 -9.15 -9.17
C ASP A 83 3.18 -10.46 -8.37
N SER A 84 3.01 -11.57 -9.08
CA SER A 84 3.25 -12.92 -8.57
C SER A 84 4.31 -13.63 -9.41
N PRO A 85 5.34 -14.24 -8.81
CA PRO A 85 6.27 -15.11 -9.55
C PRO A 85 5.60 -16.34 -10.17
N SER A 86 4.37 -16.66 -9.74
CA SER A 86 3.59 -17.77 -10.30
C SER A 86 2.71 -17.35 -11.48
N LEU A 87 2.64 -16.04 -11.79
CA LEU A 87 1.86 -15.47 -12.90
C LEU A 87 2.73 -14.72 -13.91
N HIS A 88 3.90 -14.23 -13.50
CA HIS A 88 4.79 -13.44 -14.35
C HIS A 88 6.23 -13.95 -14.33
N LEU A 89 6.82 -14.05 -15.51
CA LEU A 89 8.27 -14.08 -15.65
C LEU A 89 8.87 -12.71 -15.33
N ALA A 90 10.17 -12.69 -15.05
CA ALA A 90 10.90 -11.51 -14.62
C ALA A 90 10.74 -10.30 -15.57
N GLU A 91 10.68 -10.54 -16.87
CA GLU A 91 10.67 -9.50 -17.92
C GLU A 91 9.31 -9.34 -18.62
N ASP A 92 8.25 -9.99 -18.13
CA ASP A 92 6.92 -9.87 -18.74
C ASP A 92 6.39 -8.43 -18.65
N GLU A 93 5.61 -7.99 -19.62
CA GLU A 93 4.97 -6.67 -19.54
C GLU A 93 3.97 -6.59 -18.35
N ASP A 94 3.65 -5.38 -17.90
CA ASP A 94 2.63 -5.17 -16.85
C ASP A 94 1.24 -5.60 -17.37
N ALA A 95 0.71 -6.69 -16.81
CA ALA A 95 -0.62 -7.22 -17.15
C ALA A 95 -1.62 -7.14 -15.99
N MET A 96 -1.24 -6.51 -14.87
CA MET A 96 -1.99 -6.52 -13.61
C MET A 96 -2.84 -5.26 -13.40
N SER A 97 -3.24 -4.59 -14.48
CA SER A 97 -4.10 -3.41 -14.44
C SER A 97 -5.39 -3.68 -13.68
N THR A 98 -5.66 -2.88 -12.64
CA THR A 98 -6.82 -3.04 -11.77
C THR A 98 -8.09 -2.52 -12.45
N PRO A 99 -9.21 -3.26 -12.44
CA PRO A 99 -10.50 -2.72 -12.90
C PRO A 99 -10.99 -1.64 -11.93
N LEU A 100 -11.34 -0.47 -12.46
CA LEU A 100 -11.77 0.71 -11.68
C LEU A 100 -13.19 1.11 -12.06
N ASN A 101 -13.96 1.54 -11.06
CA ASN A 101 -15.30 2.11 -11.26
C ASN A 101 -15.24 3.58 -11.75
N GLU A 102 -16.41 4.20 -11.93
CA GLU A 102 -16.53 5.60 -12.38
C GLU A 102 -15.83 6.63 -11.46
N ASP A 103 -15.68 6.31 -10.17
CA ASP A 103 -14.97 7.15 -9.18
C ASP A 103 -13.46 6.87 -9.13
N GLY A 104 -12.96 5.93 -9.94
CA GLY A 104 -11.56 5.51 -9.97
C GLY A 104 -11.14 4.62 -8.80
N ALA A 105 -12.09 4.04 -8.05
CA ALA A 105 -11.81 3.06 -7.01
C ALA A 105 -11.84 1.63 -7.60
N PRO A 106 -11.07 0.67 -7.04
CA PRO A 106 -11.10 -0.70 -7.53
C PRO A 106 -12.50 -1.33 -7.46
N GLU A 107 -12.90 -2.06 -8.51
CA GLU A 107 -14.16 -2.78 -8.60
C GLU A 107 -14.15 -4.08 -7.78
N TRP A 108 -14.01 -3.95 -6.47
CA TRP A 108 -13.87 -5.09 -5.56
C TRP A 108 -15.04 -6.09 -5.60
N ASP A 109 -16.25 -5.58 -5.84
CA ASP A 109 -17.48 -6.36 -5.77
C ASP A 109 -17.88 -6.95 -7.14
N ASP A 110 -17.16 -6.62 -8.23
CA ASP A 110 -17.33 -7.24 -9.55
C ASP A 110 -16.11 -8.14 -9.87
N PRO A 111 -16.24 -9.48 -9.77
CA PRO A 111 -15.12 -10.37 -10.02
C PRO A 111 -14.81 -10.59 -11.52
N SER A 112 -15.63 -10.08 -12.44
CA SER A 112 -15.58 -10.46 -13.86
C SER A 112 -14.33 -9.95 -14.59
N ASN A 113 -13.81 -8.79 -14.18
CA ASN A 113 -12.79 -8.05 -14.93
C ASN A 113 -11.39 -8.05 -14.30
N TRP A 114 -11.16 -8.84 -13.27
CA TRP A 114 -9.84 -8.94 -12.61
C TRP A 114 -8.81 -9.75 -13.43
N PRO A 115 -7.57 -9.27 -13.60
CA PRO A 115 -6.56 -9.89 -14.47
C PRO A 115 -6.04 -11.23 -13.95
N GLY A 116 -5.80 -11.35 -12.63
CA GLY A 116 -5.17 -12.52 -12.00
C GLY A 116 -5.78 -13.86 -12.44
N PRO A 117 -7.11 -14.06 -12.32
CA PRO A 117 -7.78 -15.29 -12.75
C PRO A 117 -7.64 -15.66 -14.25
N ARG A 118 -7.22 -14.73 -15.10
CA ARG A 118 -7.11 -14.93 -16.56
C ARG A 118 -5.67 -15.15 -17.03
N ILE A 119 -4.68 -14.96 -16.15
CA ILE A 119 -3.28 -15.16 -16.48
C ILE A 119 -2.96 -16.66 -16.37
N GLU A 120 -2.36 -17.21 -17.43
CA GLU A 120 -1.88 -18.59 -17.40
C GLU A 120 -0.70 -18.71 -16.43
N PRO A 121 -0.72 -19.64 -15.46
CA PRO A 121 0.37 -19.75 -14.49
C PRO A 121 1.71 -20.10 -15.13
N VAL A 122 2.77 -19.50 -14.60
CA VAL A 122 4.16 -19.84 -14.97
C VAL A 122 4.44 -21.28 -14.57
N GLU A 123 5.09 -22.06 -15.44
CA GLU A 123 5.51 -23.43 -15.11
C GLU A 123 6.43 -23.47 -13.89
N ASN A 124 6.24 -24.44 -12.98
CA ASN A 124 6.99 -24.51 -11.72
C ASN A 124 8.53 -24.49 -11.90
N THR A 125 9.04 -25.02 -13.02
CA THR A 125 10.47 -25.06 -13.35
C THR A 125 11.07 -23.68 -13.69
N LEU A 126 10.23 -22.70 -14.02
CA LEU A 126 10.63 -21.33 -14.36
C LEU A 126 10.45 -20.37 -13.18
N ARG A 127 9.82 -20.81 -12.10
CA ARG A 127 9.59 -20.00 -10.90
C ARG A 127 10.88 -19.91 -10.06
N PRO A 128 11.08 -18.83 -9.30
CA PRO A 128 12.13 -18.77 -8.30
C PRO A 128 12.07 -19.95 -7.32
N SER A 129 13.23 -20.55 -7.02
CA SER A 129 13.34 -21.69 -6.11
C SER A 129 13.98 -21.35 -4.75
N ASP A 130 14.54 -20.14 -4.63
CA ASP A 130 15.26 -19.66 -3.46
C ASP A 130 15.19 -18.12 -3.36
N MET A 131 15.67 -17.56 -2.24
CA MET A 131 15.64 -16.11 -2.00
C MET A 131 16.46 -15.30 -3.01
N ASP A 132 17.55 -15.85 -3.55
CA ASP A 132 18.43 -15.14 -4.51
C ASP A 132 17.79 -15.04 -5.90
N SER A 133 17.19 -16.13 -6.38
CA SER A 133 16.40 -16.16 -7.61
C SER A 133 15.13 -15.30 -7.48
N LEU A 134 14.49 -15.28 -6.30
CA LEU A 134 13.34 -14.40 -6.04
C LEU A 134 13.74 -12.92 -6.03
N ARG A 135 14.87 -12.58 -5.40
CA ARG A 135 15.41 -11.21 -5.44
C ARG A 135 15.71 -10.76 -6.86
N THR A 136 16.33 -11.63 -7.65
CA THR A 136 16.63 -11.36 -9.06
C THR A 136 15.35 -11.11 -9.84
N TRP A 137 14.33 -11.95 -9.65
CA TRP A 137 13.01 -11.76 -10.26
C TRP A 137 12.38 -10.43 -9.83
N ALA A 138 12.32 -10.11 -8.54
CA ALA A 138 11.66 -8.91 -8.04
C ALA A 138 12.37 -7.62 -8.48
N HIS A 139 13.71 -7.64 -8.56
CA HIS A 139 14.49 -6.52 -9.10
C HIS A 139 14.27 -6.32 -10.60
N ALA A 140 14.09 -7.40 -11.37
CA ALA A 140 13.71 -7.33 -12.77
C ALA A 140 12.30 -6.74 -12.94
N ARG A 141 11.31 -7.22 -12.16
CA ARG A 141 9.96 -6.62 -12.12
C ARG A 141 10.00 -5.12 -11.84
N ALA A 142 10.84 -4.68 -10.89
CA ALA A 142 11.00 -3.26 -10.59
C ALA A 142 11.44 -2.46 -11.83
N ARG A 143 12.35 -2.99 -12.64
CA ARG A 143 12.83 -2.32 -13.87
C ARG A 143 11.75 -2.26 -14.95
N VAL A 144 10.92 -3.29 -15.08
CA VAL A 144 9.76 -3.29 -15.98
C VAL A 144 8.80 -2.14 -15.64
N HIS A 145 8.48 -1.98 -14.36
CA HIS A 145 7.49 -0.98 -13.90
C HIS A 145 8.05 0.44 -13.80
N PHE A 146 9.36 0.59 -13.60
CA PHE A 146 9.96 1.86 -13.18
C PHE A 146 9.71 3.01 -14.15
N GLN A 147 9.92 2.80 -15.45
CA GLN A 147 9.81 3.87 -16.45
C GLN A 147 8.42 4.51 -16.45
N ARG A 148 7.37 3.66 -16.44
CA ARG A 148 5.97 4.12 -16.37
C ARG A 148 5.73 4.94 -15.11
N CYS A 149 6.13 4.44 -13.94
CA CYS A 149 5.93 5.12 -12.66
C CYS A 149 6.66 6.47 -12.60
N TRP A 150 7.86 6.53 -13.19
CA TRP A 150 8.63 7.76 -13.27
C TRP A 150 7.96 8.79 -14.17
N ASP A 151 7.51 8.38 -15.36
CA ASP A 151 6.86 9.26 -16.34
C ASP A 151 5.54 9.82 -15.78
N GLU A 152 4.70 8.97 -15.17
CA GLU A 152 3.46 9.39 -14.52
C GLU A 152 3.74 10.41 -13.39
N ALA A 153 4.74 10.17 -12.54
CA ALA A 153 5.12 11.10 -11.48
C ALA A 153 5.69 12.44 -12.03
N CYS A 154 6.39 12.40 -13.16
CA CYS A 154 6.87 13.60 -13.85
C CYS A 154 5.70 14.41 -14.43
N ASP A 155 4.74 13.74 -15.07
CA ASP A 155 3.54 14.35 -15.64
C ASP A 155 2.69 15.02 -14.55
N ASP A 156 2.46 14.34 -13.43
CA ASP A 156 1.75 14.88 -12.28
C ASP A 156 2.43 16.13 -11.70
N TRP A 157 3.76 16.09 -11.56
CA TRP A 157 4.52 17.24 -11.09
C TRP A 157 4.49 18.40 -12.10
N ALA A 158 4.60 18.10 -13.40
CA ALA A 158 4.55 19.08 -14.48
C ALA A 158 3.17 19.74 -14.60
N ALA A 159 2.10 19.01 -14.32
CA ALA A 159 0.73 19.53 -14.29
C ALA A 159 0.47 20.45 -13.09
N ASN A 160 1.27 20.36 -12.02
CA ASN A 160 1.06 21.16 -10.82
C ASN A 160 1.36 22.66 -11.06
N PRO A 161 0.41 23.57 -10.78
CA PRO A 161 0.61 25.01 -11.00
C PRO A 161 1.61 25.63 -10.01
N ASN A 162 1.90 24.96 -8.89
CA ASN A 162 2.86 25.43 -7.89
C ASN A 162 4.25 24.80 -8.06
N ARG A 163 4.50 24.03 -9.12
CA ARG A 163 5.81 23.40 -9.34
C ARG A 163 6.92 24.45 -9.44
N LYS A 164 8.11 24.11 -8.94
CA LYS A 164 9.29 24.97 -9.02
C LYS A 164 10.55 24.14 -9.18
N GLY A 165 11.37 24.48 -10.18
CA GLY A 165 12.56 23.71 -10.59
C GLY A 165 12.32 23.09 -11.96
N THR A 166 13.11 22.10 -12.32
CA THR A 166 12.93 21.30 -13.53
C THR A 166 12.96 19.80 -13.19
N VAL A 167 12.51 18.95 -14.11
CA VAL A 167 12.50 17.48 -13.88
C VAL A 167 13.92 16.96 -13.72
N GLU A 168 14.90 17.57 -14.38
CA GLU A 168 16.32 17.21 -14.32
C GLU A 168 16.94 17.40 -12.92
N ASP A 169 16.28 18.14 -12.03
CA ASP A 169 16.66 18.24 -10.61
C ASP A 169 16.26 16.99 -9.80
N ALA A 170 15.51 16.05 -10.41
CA ALA A 170 15.22 14.73 -9.89
C ALA A 170 16.04 13.67 -10.66
N ASP A 171 16.61 12.73 -9.92
CA ASP A 171 17.50 11.70 -10.46
C ASP A 171 16.75 10.36 -10.54
N PRO A 172 16.47 9.84 -11.75
CA PRO A 172 15.77 8.57 -11.94
C PRO A 172 16.59 7.37 -11.46
N ASP A 173 17.93 7.38 -11.62
CA ASP A 173 18.78 6.27 -11.18
C ASP A 173 18.80 6.20 -9.65
N GLN A 174 18.85 7.36 -8.99
CA GLN A 174 18.68 7.44 -7.54
C GLN A 174 17.31 6.89 -7.12
N CYS A 175 16.24 7.24 -7.83
CA CYS A 175 14.89 6.75 -7.52
C CYS A 175 14.78 5.23 -7.70
N LEU A 176 15.34 4.67 -8.77
CA LEU A 176 15.37 3.23 -8.99
C LEU A 176 16.14 2.52 -7.87
N SER A 177 17.27 3.08 -7.43
CA SER A 177 17.99 2.53 -6.27
C SER A 177 17.13 2.51 -4.99
N MET A 178 16.32 3.55 -4.76
CA MET A 178 15.36 3.58 -3.65
C MET A 178 14.28 2.51 -3.80
N VAL A 179 13.75 2.30 -5.00
CA VAL A 179 12.79 1.23 -5.30
C VAL A 179 13.38 -0.14 -4.97
N LEU A 180 14.56 -0.45 -5.49
CA LEU A 180 15.23 -1.73 -5.26
C LEU A 180 15.46 -1.98 -3.76
N ARG A 181 15.79 -0.94 -2.99
CA ARG A 181 15.92 -1.05 -1.53
C ARG A 181 14.58 -1.30 -0.84
N GLY A 182 13.49 -0.71 -1.32
CA GLY A 182 12.15 -1.00 -0.82
C GLY A 182 11.73 -2.44 -1.07
N ILE A 183 12.06 -2.98 -2.25
CA ILE A 183 11.88 -4.40 -2.57
C ILE A 183 12.74 -5.28 -1.67
N ASP A 184 13.99 -4.90 -1.41
CA ASP A 184 14.88 -5.64 -0.51
C ASP A 184 14.37 -5.69 0.94
N LEU A 185 13.70 -4.63 1.41
CA LEU A 185 13.04 -4.62 2.72
C LEU A 185 11.82 -5.56 2.73
N HIS A 186 11.06 -5.64 1.64
CA HIS A 186 10.00 -6.64 1.53
C HIS A 186 10.54 -8.07 1.48
N LEU A 187 11.66 -8.30 0.80
CA LEU A 187 12.28 -9.63 0.77
C LEU A 187 12.76 -10.09 2.15
N GLN A 188 13.04 -9.18 3.10
CA GLN A 188 13.28 -9.55 4.50
C GLN A 188 12.00 -10.10 5.15
N GLU A 189 10.84 -9.49 4.89
CA GLU A 189 9.53 -10.01 5.35
C GLU A 189 9.22 -11.37 4.73
N VAL A 190 9.57 -11.57 3.47
CA VAL A 190 9.43 -12.86 2.78
C VAL A 190 10.34 -13.93 3.39
N GLU A 191 11.59 -13.58 3.72
CA GLU A 191 12.53 -14.49 4.37
C GLU A 191 12.09 -14.84 5.80
N GLU A 192 11.62 -13.87 6.57
CA GLU A 192 11.03 -14.10 7.89
C GLU A 192 9.79 -15.00 7.79
N CYS A 193 8.94 -14.78 6.79
CA CYS A 193 7.79 -15.63 6.50
C CYS A 193 8.23 -17.05 6.18
N LEU A 194 9.19 -17.22 5.27
CA LEU A 194 9.74 -18.53 4.86
C LEU A 194 10.26 -19.36 6.04
N ASN A 195 10.84 -18.69 7.03
CA ASN A 195 11.43 -19.31 8.21
C ASN A 195 10.46 -19.44 9.41
N SER A 196 9.19 -19.04 9.24
CA SER A 196 8.20 -19.09 10.32
C SER A 196 7.62 -20.50 10.51
N GLU A 197 7.59 -20.97 11.76
CA GLU A 197 6.99 -22.25 12.15
C GLU A 197 5.50 -22.12 12.54
N ASP A 198 5.01 -20.88 12.75
CA ASP A 198 3.67 -20.60 13.30
C ASP A 198 2.59 -20.42 12.22
N LEU A 199 2.95 -20.51 10.93
CA LEU A 199 2.04 -20.33 9.82
C LEU A 199 1.31 -21.62 9.45
N ASP A 200 -0.02 -21.54 9.33
CA ASP A 200 -0.84 -22.60 8.74
C ASP A 200 -0.83 -22.48 7.20
N VAL A 201 0.30 -22.87 6.61
CA VAL A 201 0.54 -22.80 5.15
C VAL A 201 -0.47 -23.67 4.38
N ASP A 202 -0.84 -24.83 4.92
CA ASP A 202 -1.79 -25.74 4.27
C ASP A 202 -3.22 -25.16 4.24
N ALA A 203 -3.63 -24.43 5.27
CA ALA A 203 -4.88 -23.65 5.21
C ALA A 203 -4.82 -22.62 4.07
N TRP A 204 -3.71 -21.89 3.92
CA TRP A 204 -3.52 -20.94 2.82
C TRP A 204 -3.56 -21.63 1.44
N ARG A 205 -2.82 -22.74 1.27
CA ARG A 205 -2.82 -23.56 0.04
C ARG A 205 -4.21 -24.02 -0.36
N SER A 206 -5.09 -24.28 0.61
CA SER A 206 -6.47 -24.69 0.34
C SER A 206 -7.39 -23.58 -0.19
N GLY A 207 -6.92 -22.33 -0.27
CA GLY A 207 -7.70 -21.16 -0.69
C GLY A 207 -8.64 -20.60 0.38
N LYS A 208 -8.65 -21.20 1.59
CA LYS A 208 -9.60 -20.84 2.67
C LYS A 208 -9.14 -19.68 3.55
N SER A 209 -7.91 -19.21 3.37
CA SER A 209 -7.27 -18.20 4.23
C SER A 209 -7.22 -16.80 3.59
N ARG A 210 -7.89 -16.57 2.45
CA ARG A 210 -7.95 -15.23 1.84
C ARG A 210 -8.66 -14.28 2.80
N PRO A 211 -8.03 -13.19 3.26
CA PRO A 211 -8.68 -12.25 4.15
C PRO A 211 -9.79 -11.51 3.39
N ALA A 212 -10.81 -11.03 4.12
CA ALA A 212 -11.89 -10.23 3.53
C ALA A 212 -11.37 -9.00 2.78
N TRP A 213 -10.22 -8.48 3.18
CA TRP A 213 -9.50 -7.41 2.49
C TRP A 213 -8.10 -7.87 2.12
N PRO A 214 -7.98 -8.53 0.96
CA PRO A 214 -6.71 -8.99 0.44
C PRO A 214 -5.85 -7.81 0.00
N ALA A 215 -4.55 -8.06 -0.11
CA ALA A 215 -3.66 -7.14 -0.80
C ALA A 215 -4.12 -6.95 -2.26
N PRO A 216 -3.81 -5.81 -2.90
CA PRO A 216 -4.01 -5.65 -4.34
C PRO A 216 -3.08 -6.61 -5.09
N ASP A 217 -3.58 -7.81 -5.37
CA ASP A 217 -2.85 -8.93 -5.97
C ASP A 217 -3.36 -9.28 -7.38
N GLY A 218 -4.20 -8.42 -7.95
CA GLY A 218 -4.86 -8.63 -9.24
C GLY A 218 -5.99 -9.68 -9.22
N PHE A 219 -6.36 -10.21 -8.05
CA PHE A 219 -7.54 -11.07 -7.88
C PHE A 219 -8.71 -10.29 -7.26
N PRO A 220 -9.96 -10.70 -7.55
CA PRO A 220 -11.11 -10.09 -6.89
C PRO A 220 -11.08 -10.32 -5.38
N ARG A 221 -11.87 -9.52 -4.65
CA ARG A 221 -12.01 -9.69 -3.20
C ARG A 221 -12.50 -11.10 -2.88
N ASP A 222 -13.59 -11.49 -3.53
CA ASP A 222 -14.21 -12.80 -3.37
C ASP A 222 -13.56 -13.81 -4.33
N TRP A 223 -12.47 -14.44 -3.85
CA TRP A 223 -11.77 -15.50 -4.57
C TRP A 223 -11.48 -16.68 -3.63
N SER A 224 -12.01 -17.86 -3.96
CA SER A 224 -11.93 -19.06 -3.11
C SER A 224 -11.07 -20.18 -3.71
N SER A 225 -10.57 -20.00 -4.93
CA SER A 225 -9.67 -20.98 -5.54
C SER A 225 -8.30 -20.89 -4.88
N PRO A 226 -7.58 -22.01 -4.72
CA PRO A 226 -6.17 -22.01 -4.35
C PRO A 226 -5.35 -21.01 -5.19
N SER A 227 -4.35 -20.39 -4.56
CA SER A 227 -3.38 -19.56 -5.28
C SER A 227 -2.63 -20.41 -6.31
N HIS A 228 -2.28 -19.82 -7.46
CA HIS A 228 -1.40 -20.48 -8.44
C HIS A 228 0.01 -20.74 -7.91
N ALA A 229 0.39 -20.05 -6.83
CA ALA A 229 1.63 -20.28 -6.11
C ALA A 229 1.55 -21.45 -5.11
N ALA A 230 0.36 -21.99 -4.83
CA ALA A 230 0.20 -23.08 -3.86
C ALA A 230 0.85 -24.38 -4.34
N TYR A 231 1.71 -24.94 -3.49
CA TYR A 231 2.29 -26.28 -3.65
C TYR A 231 1.43 -27.33 -2.95
N ASP A 232 1.86 -28.59 -3.02
CA ASP A 232 1.17 -29.72 -2.42
C ASP A 232 1.04 -29.56 -0.89
N ILE A 233 -0.13 -29.92 -0.36
CA ILE A 233 -0.40 -29.94 1.09
C ILE A 233 0.61 -30.84 1.80
N GLY A 234 1.16 -30.35 2.91
CA GLY A 234 2.15 -31.06 3.72
C GLY A 234 3.58 -31.02 3.18
N SER A 235 3.84 -30.30 2.07
CA SER A 235 5.20 -29.98 1.63
C SER A 235 5.77 -28.79 2.38
N ASP A 236 7.11 -28.67 2.43
CA ASP A 236 7.76 -27.48 2.96
C ASP A 236 7.32 -26.22 2.19
N MET A 237 7.31 -25.07 2.87
CA MET A 237 6.94 -23.81 2.23
C MET A 237 7.97 -23.40 1.18
N HIS A 238 7.50 -23.05 -0.01
CA HIS A 238 8.35 -22.58 -1.10
C HIS A 238 8.48 -21.05 -1.09
N VAL A 239 9.57 -20.52 -1.65
CA VAL A 239 9.85 -19.08 -1.64
C VAL A 239 8.74 -18.24 -2.30
N VAL A 240 8.09 -18.78 -3.34
CA VAL A 240 6.97 -18.10 -4.02
C VAL A 240 5.70 -18.10 -3.18
N GLU A 241 5.51 -19.09 -2.29
CA GLU A 241 4.39 -19.09 -1.34
C GLU A 241 4.64 -18.02 -0.27
N ALA A 242 5.88 -17.92 0.24
CA ALA A 242 6.26 -16.90 1.20
C ALA A 242 6.08 -15.48 0.63
N TRP A 243 6.38 -15.24 -0.65
CA TRP A 243 6.08 -13.97 -1.34
C TRP A 243 4.60 -13.59 -1.26
N GLU A 244 3.72 -14.53 -1.61
CA GLU A 244 2.27 -14.30 -1.61
C GLU A 244 1.70 -14.14 -0.19
N ILE A 245 2.18 -14.93 0.77
CA ILE A 245 1.72 -14.89 2.15
C ILE A 245 2.19 -13.62 2.86
N ALA A 246 3.45 -13.22 2.65
CA ALA A 246 4.03 -12.04 3.27
C ALA A 246 3.55 -10.72 2.64
N ARG A 247 2.95 -10.76 1.44
CA ARG A 247 2.46 -9.58 0.71
C ARG A 247 1.62 -8.68 1.63
N PRO A 248 2.03 -7.41 1.87
CA PRO A 248 1.23 -6.51 2.68
C PRO A 248 -0.01 -6.06 1.92
N TRP A 249 -1.01 -5.56 2.62
CA TRP A 249 -1.96 -4.67 1.98
C TRP A 249 -1.28 -3.32 1.67
N PHE A 250 -1.59 -2.72 0.53
CA PHE A 250 -1.11 -1.40 0.11
C PHE A 250 -2.19 -0.71 -0.73
N VAL A 251 -2.04 0.60 -0.99
CA VAL A 251 -2.92 1.32 -1.91
C VAL A 251 -2.70 0.82 -3.33
N ASP A 252 -3.78 0.38 -4.00
CA ASP A 252 -3.68 -0.06 -5.39
C ASP A 252 -3.08 1.04 -6.28
N PRO A 253 -1.98 0.77 -7.01
CA PRO A 253 -1.25 1.79 -7.77
C PRO A 253 -2.00 2.32 -8.99
N ASP A 254 -3.09 1.69 -9.42
CA ASP A 254 -3.95 2.22 -10.49
C ASP A 254 -5.15 3.03 -9.95
N ALA A 255 -5.45 2.95 -8.65
CA ALA A 255 -6.60 3.63 -8.08
C ALA A 255 -6.41 5.15 -8.01
N ALA A 256 -7.50 5.88 -8.24
CA ALA A 256 -7.51 7.33 -8.10
C ALA A 256 -7.23 7.76 -6.65
N SER A 257 -6.57 8.90 -6.48
CA SER A 257 -6.19 9.42 -5.17
C SER A 257 -7.39 9.52 -4.22
N PHE A 258 -7.15 9.22 -2.94
CA PHE A 258 -8.13 9.26 -1.84
C PHE A 258 -9.24 8.20 -1.86
N THR A 259 -9.28 7.31 -2.86
CA THR A 259 -10.31 6.24 -2.93
C THR A 259 -10.09 5.12 -1.92
N GLN A 260 -8.85 4.95 -1.42
CA GLN A 260 -8.47 3.90 -0.47
C GLN A 260 -8.00 4.47 0.88
N THR A 261 -8.63 5.57 1.30
CA THR A 261 -8.33 6.21 2.59
C THR A 261 -9.12 5.59 3.75
N SER A 262 -8.50 5.57 4.92
CA SER A 262 -9.17 5.32 6.19
C SER A 262 -9.66 6.64 6.80
N THR A 263 -10.93 6.68 7.15
CA THR A 263 -11.65 7.84 7.67
C THR A 263 -12.17 7.52 9.06
N HIS A 264 -11.84 8.38 10.03
CA HIS A 264 -12.36 8.24 11.39
C HIS A 264 -13.91 8.19 11.37
N PRO A 265 -14.59 7.38 12.22
CA PRO A 265 -16.05 7.21 12.16
C PRO A 265 -16.87 8.51 12.25
N GLY A 266 -16.34 9.53 12.93
CA GLY A 266 -16.92 10.89 12.98
C GLY A 266 -16.67 11.75 11.74
N GLY A 267 -16.02 11.23 10.70
CA GLY A 267 -15.77 11.87 9.40
C GLY A 267 -14.78 13.02 9.35
N TRP A 268 -14.17 13.41 10.47
CA TRP A 268 -13.35 14.62 10.58
C TRP A 268 -11.84 14.41 10.37
N PHE A 269 -11.36 13.17 10.35
CA PHE A 269 -9.95 12.83 10.12
C PHE A 269 -9.83 11.72 9.10
N GLN A 270 -8.80 11.77 8.26
CA GLN A 270 -8.45 10.69 7.35
C GLN A 270 -6.93 10.49 7.25
N GLY A 271 -6.55 9.28 6.87
CA GLY A 271 -5.19 8.87 6.57
C GLY A 271 -5.17 7.79 5.50
N GLU A 272 -4.02 7.62 4.88
CA GLU A 272 -3.74 6.57 3.91
C GLU A 272 -2.50 5.84 4.42
N TYR A 273 -2.54 4.51 4.44
CA TYR A 273 -1.44 3.68 4.90
C TYR A 273 -0.66 3.20 3.68
N ASP A 274 0.66 3.33 3.68
CA ASP A 274 1.47 2.89 2.55
C ASP A 274 1.47 1.36 2.49
N LEU A 275 1.90 0.68 3.57
CA LEU A 275 1.84 -0.78 3.71
C LEU A 275 1.25 -1.23 5.06
N VAL A 276 0.48 -2.33 5.05
CA VAL A 276 -0.04 -3.00 6.24
C VAL A 276 0.26 -4.50 6.18
N TYR A 277 1.25 -4.94 6.97
CA TYR A 277 1.61 -6.36 7.13
C TYR A 277 0.76 -7.03 8.19
N ARG A 278 0.35 -8.27 7.91
CA ARG A 278 -0.49 -9.12 8.79
C ARG A 278 -0.14 -10.62 8.72
N TRP A 279 0.92 -10.99 8.02
CA TRP A 279 1.21 -12.39 7.67
C TRP A 279 1.52 -13.24 8.91
N ASP A 280 2.20 -12.67 9.90
CA ASP A 280 2.56 -13.28 11.19
C ASP A 280 1.43 -13.21 12.24
N GLY A 281 0.22 -12.81 11.84
CA GLY A 281 -0.91 -12.55 12.73
C GLY A 281 -0.83 -11.24 13.51
N ALA A 282 0.27 -10.49 13.37
CA ALA A 282 0.47 -9.19 14.00
C ALA A 282 0.25 -8.07 12.98
N THR A 283 -0.43 -6.99 13.37
CA THR A 283 -0.70 -5.86 12.46
C THR A 283 0.40 -4.81 12.54
N ARG A 284 1.17 -4.66 11.47
CA ARG A 284 2.25 -3.66 11.37
C ARG A 284 1.96 -2.67 10.25
N ILE A 285 1.96 -1.37 10.57
CA ILE A 285 1.83 -0.30 9.57
C ILE A 285 3.23 0.24 9.26
N ILE A 286 3.56 0.26 7.98
CA ILE A 286 4.82 0.79 7.47
C ILE A 286 4.52 1.99 6.58
N ASP A 287 5.23 3.08 6.83
CA ASP A 287 5.21 4.30 6.03
C ASP A 287 6.52 4.39 5.23
N ILE A 288 6.40 4.48 3.90
CA ILE A 288 7.51 4.54 2.97
C ILE A 288 7.96 5.99 2.82
N LYS A 289 9.28 6.21 2.87
CA LYS A 289 9.86 7.53 2.64
C LYS A 289 11.06 7.42 1.70
N ALA A 290 10.91 7.98 0.50
CA ALA A 290 11.99 8.16 -0.48
C ALA A 290 13.01 9.22 -0.04
N SER A 291 13.65 9.00 1.11
CA SER A 291 14.62 9.89 1.73
C SER A 291 15.55 9.15 2.68
N VAL A 292 16.63 9.82 3.11
CA VAL A 292 17.62 9.30 4.06
C VAL A 292 17.22 9.51 5.54
N GLY A 293 16.06 10.11 5.81
CA GLY A 293 15.56 10.35 7.19
C GLY A 293 16.28 11.44 8.01
N ARG A 294 17.27 12.14 7.44
CA ARG A 294 18.10 13.14 8.16
C ARG A 294 17.64 14.61 8.01
N GLY A 295 16.50 14.90 7.37
CA GLY A 295 16.03 16.28 7.14
C GLY A 295 14.94 16.74 8.10
N ASP A 296 14.71 18.04 8.24
CA ASP A 296 13.71 18.64 9.17
C ASP A 296 12.30 18.05 9.06
N ARG A 297 11.93 17.49 7.90
CA ARG A 297 10.64 16.82 7.69
C ARG A 297 10.52 15.51 8.49
N SER A 298 11.63 14.85 8.86
CA SER A 298 11.58 13.58 9.59
C SER A 298 11.17 13.72 11.05
N HIS A 299 11.26 14.94 11.61
CA HIS A 299 10.81 15.21 12.98
C HIS A 299 9.32 14.89 13.19
N GLY A 300 8.48 15.05 12.16
CA GLY A 300 7.04 14.79 12.25
C GLY A 300 6.61 13.35 11.99
N TYR A 301 7.48 12.49 11.44
CA TYR A 301 7.04 11.16 11.00
C TYR A 301 6.67 10.22 12.15
N LEU A 302 7.28 10.38 13.33
CA LEU A 302 6.87 9.62 14.52
C LEU A 302 5.44 9.97 14.95
N ASP A 303 5.07 11.24 14.89
CA ASP A 303 3.70 11.66 15.20
C ASP A 303 2.72 11.26 14.10
N GLN A 304 3.16 11.25 12.83
CA GLN A 304 2.39 10.66 11.73
C GLN A 304 2.06 9.19 11.99
N LEU A 305 3.06 8.37 12.31
CA LEU A 305 2.86 6.95 12.62
C LEU A 305 1.94 6.73 13.83
N ARG A 306 2.10 7.53 14.89
CA ARG A 306 1.19 7.47 16.06
C ARG A 306 -0.25 7.80 15.67
N MET A 307 -0.46 8.79 14.81
CA MET A 307 -1.78 9.12 14.29
C MET A 307 -2.35 8.01 13.40
N TYR A 308 -1.52 7.30 12.63
CA TYR A 308 -1.94 6.11 11.87
C TYR A 308 -2.34 4.97 12.79
N GLY A 309 -1.57 4.67 13.85
CA GLY A 309 -1.96 3.67 14.84
C GLY A 309 -3.25 4.05 15.60
N TRP A 310 -3.43 5.33 15.93
CA TRP A 310 -4.68 5.83 16.51
C TRP A 310 -5.86 5.73 15.55
N LEU A 311 -5.66 6.07 14.27
CA LEU A 311 -6.69 5.98 13.24
C LEU A 311 -7.12 4.53 13.06
N TRP A 312 -6.17 3.59 12.98
CA TRP A 312 -6.43 2.14 12.94
C TRP A 312 -7.32 1.72 14.11
N TRP A 313 -6.91 2.05 15.33
CA TRP A 313 -7.72 1.74 16.51
C TRP A 313 -9.13 2.35 16.42
N ALA A 314 -9.26 3.60 15.96
CA ALA A 314 -10.53 4.28 15.85
C ALA A 314 -11.45 3.68 14.77
N THR A 315 -10.90 3.25 13.63
CA THR A 315 -11.66 2.63 12.53
C THR A 315 -12.02 1.17 12.84
N HIS A 316 -11.30 0.53 13.76
CA HIS A 316 -11.54 -0.85 14.20
C HIS A 316 -12.33 -0.96 15.49
N GLU A 317 -13.35 -0.10 15.61
CA GLU A 317 -14.26 -0.05 16.76
C GLU A 317 -13.55 0.01 18.12
N ARG A 318 -12.30 0.48 18.14
CA ARG A 318 -11.44 0.52 19.33
C ARG A 318 -11.10 -0.84 19.91
N LYS A 319 -11.23 -1.91 19.12
CA LYS A 319 -11.01 -3.31 19.52
C LYS A 319 -9.67 -3.87 19.08
N GLU A 320 -9.05 -3.27 18.07
CA GLU A 320 -7.78 -3.71 17.51
C GLU A 320 -6.73 -2.61 17.61
N THR A 321 -5.49 -2.98 17.95
CA THR A 321 -4.34 -2.08 18.00
C THR A 321 -3.22 -2.66 17.17
N VAL A 322 -2.55 -1.82 16.40
CA VAL A 322 -1.32 -2.19 15.71
C VAL A 322 -0.25 -2.62 16.71
N THR A 323 0.50 -3.66 16.36
CA THR A 323 1.60 -4.20 17.16
C THR A 323 2.94 -3.58 16.76
N GLY A 324 3.04 -3.02 15.55
CA GLY A 324 4.23 -2.35 15.05
C GLY A 324 3.92 -1.14 14.17
N LEU A 325 4.78 -0.13 14.29
CA LEU A 325 4.80 1.08 13.46
C LEU A 325 6.23 1.29 13.00
N ALA A 326 6.46 1.40 11.69
CA ALA A 326 7.81 1.59 11.15
C ALA A 326 7.83 2.57 9.97
N ILE A 327 9.01 3.15 9.73
CA ILE A 327 9.30 3.96 8.55
C ILE A 327 10.35 3.24 7.74
N TRP A 328 10.11 3.05 6.45
CA TRP A 328 11.11 2.58 5.51
C TRP A 328 11.77 3.76 4.82
N TYR A 329 12.97 4.11 5.29
CA TYR A 329 13.82 5.10 4.63
C TYR A 329 14.56 4.45 3.46
N LEU A 330 14.15 4.80 2.24
CA LEU A 330 14.69 4.19 1.03
C LEU A 330 15.97 4.85 0.53
N GLY A 331 16.27 6.07 0.99
CA GLY A 331 17.49 6.77 0.59
C GLY A 331 18.72 6.17 1.28
N ALA A 332 19.82 6.03 0.54
CA ALA A 332 21.12 5.81 1.14
C ALA A 332 21.58 7.09 1.84
N GLY A 333 21.54 7.11 3.18
CA GLY A 333 22.46 8.00 3.90
C GLY A 333 23.86 7.46 3.67
N ASP A 334 24.82 8.32 3.32
CA ASP A 334 26.21 7.97 3.61
C ASP A 334 26.27 7.59 5.11
N PRO A 335 26.96 6.48 5.47
CA PRO A 335 27.12 6.03 6.85
C PRO A 335 27.29 7.18 7.84
#